data_AF-T2IRA9-F1
#
_entry.id   AF-T2IRA9-F1
#
_cell.length_a   1.000
_cell.length_b   1.000
_cell.length_c   1.000
_cell.angle_alpha   90.00
_cell.angle_beta   90.00
_cell.angle_gamma   90.00
#
_symmetry.space_group_name_H-M   'P 1'
#
loop_
_entity.id
_entity.type
_entity.pdbx_description
1 polymer ?
#
loop_
_entity_poly.entity_id
_entity_poly.type
_entity_poly.pdbx_seq_one_letter_code
_entity_poly.pdbx_strand_id
1 'polypeptide(L)' 'MVVVTHESAVARHSRRVIWFRDGKVIHSNLNPQELHSVID' A
#
# COMPACT_ATOMS: atom_id res chain seq x y z
N MET A 1 -7.82 -11.19 -5.95
CA MET A 1 -8.63 -10.02 -5.56
C MET A 1 -7.71 -8.82 -5.51
N VAL A 2 -8.12 -7.71 -6.12
CA VAL A 2 -7.40 -6.43 -6.07
C VAL A 2 -8.38 -5.42 -5.49
N VAL A 3 -7.91 -4.61 -4.55
CA VAL A 3 -8.68 -3.56 -3.91
C VAL A 3 -7.88 -2.26 -3.94
N VAL A 4 -8.59 -1.14 -4.05
CA VAL A 4 -8.01 0.21 -3.94
C VAL A 4 -8.64 0.85 -2.72
N THR A 5 -7.80 1.33 -1.82
CA THR A 5 -8.24 1.93 -0.56
C THR A 5 -7.21 2.94 -0.08
N HIS A 6 -7.69 4.00 0.56
CA HIS A 6 -6.85 4.94 1.31
C HIS A 6 -6.67 4.52 2.77
N GLU A 7 -7.36 3.47 3.21
CA GLU A 7 -7.28 2.95 4.56
C GLU A 7 -6.13 1.95 4.69
N SER A 8 -5.05 2.38 5.36
CA SER A 8 -3.87 1.55 5.62
C SER A 8 -4.19 0.27 6.40
N ALA A 9 -5.19 0.31 7.29
CA ALA A 9 -5.66 -0.86 8.03
C ALA A 9 -6.20 -1.97 7.10
N VAL A 10 -6.85 -1.61 6.00
CA VAL A 10 -7.34 -2.58 5.01
C VAL A 10 -6.17 -3.20 4.25
N ALA A 11 -5.19 -2.38 3.84
CA ALA A 11 -4.02 -2.83 3.09
C ALA A 11 -3.14 -3.84 3.87
N ARG A 12 -3.14 -3.79 5.20
CA ARG A 12 -2.42 -4.76 6.07
C ARG A 12 -2.90 -6.21 5.94
N HIS A 13 -4.13 -6.42 5.49
CA HIS A 13 -4.72 -7.74 5.31
C HIS A 13 -4.52 -8.31 3.89
N SER A 14 -3.68 -7.65 3.09
CA SER A 14 -3.35 -8.07 1.72
C SER A 14 -2.06 -8.89 1.67
N ARG A 15 -1.74 -9.47 0.51
CA ARG A 15 -0.43 -10.13 0.28
C ARG A 15 0.66 -9.18 -0.19
N ARG A 16 0.28 -8.03 -0.78
CA ARG A 16 1.19 -7.09 -1.43
C ARG A 16 0.48 -5.76 -1.60
N VAL A 17 1.19 -4.67 -1.33
CA VAL A 17 0.69 -3.31 -1.57
C VAL A 17 1.44 -2.68 -2.74
N ILE A 18 0.69 -2.05 -3.64
CA ILE A 18 1.21 -1.10 -4.63
C ILE A 18 0.82 0.29 -4.15
N TRP A 19 1.81 1.14 -3.90
CA TRP A 19 1.59 2.50 -3.44
C TRP A 19 1.72 3.49 -4.60
N PHE A 20 0.71 4.34 -4.74
CA PHE A 20 0.67 5.40 -5.74
C PHE A 20 0.72 6.77 -5.07
N ARG A 21 1.39 7.72 -5.71
CA ARG A 21 1.35 9.16 -5.39
C ARG A 21 1.44 9.92 -6.71
N ASP A 22 0.57 10.92 -6.89
CA ASP A 22 0.52 11.77 -8.10
C ASP A 22 0.48 10.98 -9.43
N GLY A 23 -0.32 9.90 -9.47
CA GLY A 23 -0.46 9.04 -10.65
C GLY A 23 0.75 8.15 -10.95
N LYS A 24 1.77 8.13 -10.09
CA LYS A 24 2.98 7.32 -10.25
C LYS A 24 3.04 6.22 -9.19
N VAL A 25 3.56 5.06 -9.58
CA VAL A 25 3.89 3.98 -8.63
C VAL A 25 5.17 4.37 -7.89
N ILE A 26 5.08 4.51 -6.57
CA ILE A 26 6.23 4.80 -5.71
C ILE A 26 6.81 3.51 -5.15
N HIS A 27 5.95 2.56 -4.79
CA HIS A 27 6.34 1.23 -4.35
C HIS A 27 5.47 0.17 -5.04
N SER A 28 6.07 -0.74 -5.80
CA SER A 28 5.35 -1.77 -6.55
C SER A 28 5.16 -3.09 -5.78
N ASN A 29 5.93 -3.29 -4.71
CA ASN A 29 5.93 -4.51 -3.91
C ASN A 29 6.18 -4.22 -2.42
N LEU A 30 5.42 -3.27 -1.87
CA LEU A 30 5.55 -2.92 -0.46
C LEU A 30 4.96 -4.05 0.39
N ASN A 31 5.71 -4.48 1.42
CA ASN A 31 5.21 -5.42 2.39
C ASN A 31 4.10 -4.72 3.22
N PRO A 32 2.90 -5.32 3.36
CA PRO A 32 1.83 -4.77 4.19
C PRO A 32 2.22 -4.44 5.64
N GLN A 33 3.21 -5.13 6.23
CA GLN A 33 3.71 -4.85 7.58
C GLN A 33 4.58 -3.58 7.65
N GLU A 34 5.16 -3.16 6.53
CA GLU A 34 6.06 -2.00 6.42
C GLU A 34 5.30 -0.69 6.13
N LEU A 35 3.97 -0.75 5.99
CA LEU A 35 3.15 0.40 5.60
C LEU A 35 3.34 1.61 6.51
N HIS A 36 3.55 1.42 7.81
CA HIS A 36 3.75 2.52 8.76
C HIS A 36 4.95 3.39 8.41
N SER A 37 6.02 2.82 7.85
CA SER A 37 7.24 3.55 7.50
C SER A 37 7.11 4.43 6.26
N VAL A 38 6.00 4.31 5.52
CA VAL A 38 5.76 4.99 4.23
C VAL A 38 4.68 6.08 4.35
N ILE A 39 3.88 6.06 5.42
CA ILE A 39 2.67 6.90 5.56
C ILE A 39 2.89 8.08 6.54
N ASP A 40 4.12 8.33 7.00
CA ASP A 40 4.48 9.61 7.64
C ASP A 40 4.53 10.78 6.62
#